data_AF-A0A382JTQ3-F1
#
_entry.id   AF-A0A382JTQ3-F1
#
_cell.length_a   1.000
_cell.length_b   1.000
_cell.length_c   1.000
_cell.angle_alpha   90.00
_cell.angle_beta   90.00
_cell.angle_gamma   90.00
#
_symmetry.space_group_name_H-M   'P 1'
#
loop_
_entity.id
_entity.type
_entity.pdbx_description
1 polymer ?
#
loop_
_entity_poly.entity_id
_entity_poly.type
_entity_poly.pdbx_seq_one_letter_code
_entity_poly.pdbx_strand_id
1 'polypeptide(L)'
;MYLLAFLIAYLLAKYRANLSQDWSTKQIDDLIFYGALGAVLGGRFGYMVFYSFPGFIANPLIFLDFQNGGMSFHGGFLGVLLAMILFNRKSKKSFFQTTDFIAPLVPLGLAFGRIGNYINAELWGKVTTNAWGVYAPDQSGMWAQRYPTQLFEALLEGVVLFLILWLFSQKNRPLMATSSLFLIFYGFFRFIIEFIRV
;
A
#
# COMPACT_ATOMS: atom_id res chain seq x y z
N MET A 1 -8.07 1.22 9.98
CA MET A 1 -8.17 1.31 8.50
C MET A 1 -7.45 0.18 7.78
N TYR A 2 -6.16 -0.07 8.03
CA TYR A 2 -5.42 -1.14 7.34
C TYR A 2 -6.00 -2.55 7.47
N LEU A 3 -6.51 -2.95 8.64
CA LEU A 3 -7.16 -4.26 8.81
C LEU A 3 -8.35 -4.44 7.86
N LEU A 4 -9.16 -3.39 7.69
CA LEU A 4 -10.30 -3.42 6.78
C LEU A 4 -9.84 -3.52 5.32
N ALA A 5 -8.77 -2.80 4.95
CA ALA A 5 -8.14 -2.93 3.64
C ALA A 5 -7.68 -4.36 3.35
N PHE A 6 -6.97 -4.97 4.31
CA PHE A 6 -6.52 -6.37 4.23
C PHE A 6 -7.70 -7.34 4.12
N LEU A 7 -8.74 -7.15 4.92
CA LEU A 7 -9.93 -8.01 4.89
C LEU A 7 -10.63 -7.94 3.53
N ILE A 8 -10.85 -6.75 3.00
CA ILE A 8 -11.51 -6.58 1.69
C ILE A 8 -10.63 -7.15 0.58
N ALA A 9 -9.33 -6.86 0.59
CA ALA A 9 -8.38 -7.41 -0.38
C ALA A 9 -8.35 -8.96 -0.32
N TYR A 10 -8.37 -9.53 0.88
CA TYR A 10 -8.42 -10.98 1.10
C TYR A 10 -9.69 -11.60 0.53
N LEU A 11 -10.86 -11.04 0.84
CA LEU A 11 -12.15 -11.54 0.36
C LEU A 11 -12.23 -11.48 -1.17
N LEU A 12 -11.79 -10.37 -1.77
CA LEU A 12 -11.76 -10.21 -3.23
C LEU A 12 -10.71 -11.11 -3.91
N ALA A 13 -9.56 -11.33 -3.27
CA ALA A 13 -8.57 -12.29 -3.76
C ALA A 13 -9.13 -13.71 -3.79
N LYS A 14 -9.80 -14.16 -2.72
CA LYS A 14 -10.46 -15.47 -2.70
C LYS A 14 -11.57 -15.57 -3.75
N TYR A 15 -12.36 -14.52 -3.90
CA TYR A 15 -13.38 -14.46 -4.94
C TYR A 15 -12.77 -14.67 -6.33
N ARG A 16 -11.68 -13.96 -6.68
CA ARG A 16 -10.98 -14.16 -7.96
C ARG A 16 -10.35 -15.54 -8.09
N ALA A 17 -9.78 -16.07 -7.01
CA ALA A 17 -9.21 -17.41 -7.02
C ALA A 17 -10.27 -18.49 -7.30
N ASN A 18 -11.47 -18.36 -6.75
CA ASN A 18 -12.57 -19.30 -7.02
C ASN A 18 -13.07 -19.24 -8.48
N LEU A 19 -12.85 -18.13 -9.18
CA LEU A 19 -13.20 -17.97 -10.60
C LEU A 19 -12.06 -18.37 -11.55
N SER A 20 -10.86 -18.64 -11.02
CA SER A 20 -9.66 -18.94 -11.80
C SER A 20 -9.26 -20.41 -11.59
N GLN A 21 -8.75 -21.05 -12.64
CA GLN A 21 -8.11 -22.37 -12.51
C GLN A 21 -6.64 -22.26 -12.08
N ASP A 22 -6.05 -21.06 -12.13
CA ASP A 22 -4.64 -20.84 -11.85
C ASP A 22 -4.33 -20.66 -10.37
N TRP A 23 -5.31 -20.25 -9.56
CA TRP A 23 -5.08 -19.88 -8.15
C TRP A 23 -5.95 -20.69 -7.21
N SER A 24 -5.33 -21.33 -6.24
CA SER A 24 -6.03 -21.99 -5.13
C SER A 24 -6.26 -21.02 -3.96
N THR A 25 -7.33 -21.24 -3.21
CA THR A 25 -7.61 -20.49 -1.96
C THR A 25 -6.46 -20.58 -0.97
N LYS A 26 -5.81 -21.74 -0.85
CA LYS A 26 -4.61 -21.93 -0.01
C LYS A 26 -3.45 -21.05 -0.44
N GLN A 27 -3.22 -20.89 -1.75
CA GLN A 27 -2.19 -19.97 -2.25
C GLN A 27 -2.54 -18.52 -1.93
N ILE A 28 -3.82 -18.14 -1.88
CA ILE A 28 -4.24 -16.80 -1.45
C ILE A 28 -3.99 -16.59 0.03
N ASP A 29 -4.33 -17.57 0.87
CA ASP A 29 -4.06 -17.53 2.30
C ASP A 29 -2.55 -17.37 2.57
N ASP A 30 -1.72 -18.17 1.89
CA ASP A 30 -0.26 -18.09 1.93
C ASP A 30 0.24 -16.72 1.43
N LEU A 31 -0.24 -16.23 0.30
CA LEU A 31 0.21 -14.95 -0.29
C LEU A 31 -0.06 -13.78 0.66
N ILE A 32 -1.26 -13.71 1.24
CA ILE A 32 -1.62 -12.66 2.19
C ILE A 32 -0.79 -12.78 3.47
N PHE A 33 -0.60 -13.99 3.98
CA PHE A 33 0.23 -14.23 5.17
C PHE A 33 1.69 -13.79 4.96
N TYR A 34 2.32 -14.24 3.87
CA TYR A 34 3.69 -13.88 3.52
C TYR A 34 3.81 -12.37 3.31
N GLY A 35 2.87 -11.76 2.56
CA GLY A 35 2.86 -10.32 2.31
C GLY A 35 2.73 -9.49 3.59
N ALA A 36 1.80 -9.85 4.48
CA ALA A 36 1.63 -9.18 5.76
C ALA A 36 2.88 -9.30 6.64
N LEU A 37 3.46 -10.50 6.73
CA LEU A 37 4.68 -10.73 7.50
C LEU A 37 5.86 -9.93 6.93
N GLY A 38 6.01 -9.91 5.60
CA GLY A 38 7.03 -9.12 4.91
C GLY A 38 6.89 -7.63 5.18
N ALA A 39 5.68 -7.08 5.11
CA ALA A 39 5.43 -5.67 5.39
C ALA A 39 5.76 -5.30 6.85
N VAL A 40 5.30 -6.11 7.82
CA VAL A 40 5.49 -5.84 9.25
C VAL A 40 6.95 -6.03 9.66
N LEU A 41 7.54 -7.19 9.37
CA LEU A 41 8.93 -7.47 9.75
C LEU A 41 9.91 -6.61 8.97
N GLY A 42 9.70 -6.45 7.66
CA GLY A 42 10.54 -5.59 6.83
C GLY A 42 10.45 -4.13 7.26
N GLY A 43 9.24 -3.63 7.54
CA GLY A 43 9.05 -2.26 8.01
C GLY A 43 9.74 -2.01 9.34
N ARG A 44 9.63 -2.96 10.28
CA ARG A 44 10.28 -2.89 11.58
C ARG A 44 11.80 -2.94 11.46
N PHE A 45 12.31 -3.93 10.73
CA PHE A 45 13.75 -4.12 10.52
C PHE A 45 14.37 -2.92 9.80
N GLY A 46 13.73 -2.45 8.73
CA GLY A 46 14.18 -1.27 8.01
C GLY A 46 14.19 -0.02 8.88
N TYR A 47 13.24 0.12 9.82
CA TYR A 47 13.29 1.24 10.77
C TYR A 47 14.51 1.15 11.68
N MET A 48 14.79 -0.04 12.21
CA MET A 48 15.95 -0.28 13.07
C MET A 48 17.26 0.00 12.34
N VAL A 49 17.39 -0.43 11.10
CA VAL A 49 18.64 -0.27 10.35
C VAL A 49 18.81 1.16 9.80
N PHE A 50 17.75 1.78 9.30
CA PHE A 50 17.87 3.08 8.61
C PHE A 50 17.77 4.29 9.55
N TYR A 51 17.02 4.18 10.65
CA TYR A 51 16.71 5.33 11.50
C TYR A 51 17.16 5.17 12.96
N SER A 52 17.23 3.93 13.48
CA SER A 52 17.50 3.68 14.92
C SER A 52 18.67 2.71 15.16
N PHE A 53 19.67 2.71 14.27
CA PHE A 53 20.74 1.71 14.27
C PHE A 53 21.56 1.64 15.56
N PRO A 54 21.99 2.78 16.16
CA PRO A 54 22.72 2.73 17.43
C PRO A 54 21.90 2.11 18.56
N GLY A 55 20.62 2.45 18.67
CA GLY A 55 19.71 1.89 19.66
C GLY A 55 19.45 0.39 19.45
N PHE A 56 19.39 -0.05 18.19
CA PHE A 56 19.19 -1.45 17.85
C PHE A 56 20.39 -2.33 18.22
N ILE A 57 21.62 -1.86 18.00
CA ILE A 57 22.83 -2.58 18.43
C ILE A 57 22.93 -2.64 19.96
N ALA A 58 22.59 -1.54 20.63
CA ALA A 58 22.65 -1.46 22.08
C ALA A 58 21.62 -2.40 22.76
N ASN A 59 20.44 -2.56 22.16
CA ASN A 59 19.42 -3.48 22.65
C ASN A 59 18.64 -4.13 21.48
N PRO A 60 19.08 -5.31 21.00
CA PRO A 60 18.41 -6.00 19.90
C PRO A 60 16.95 -6.37 20.16
N LEU A 61 16.55 -6.52 21.43
CA LEU A 61 15.16 -6.83 21.80
C LEU A 61 14.19 -5.68 21.48
N ILE A 62 14.70 -4.46 21.27
CA ILE A 62 13.87 -3.33 20.81
C ILE A 62 13.17 -3.65 19.48
N PHE A 63 13.69 -4.60 18.69
CA PHE A 63 13.02 -5.08 17.48
C PHE A 63 11.58 -5.55 17.76
N LEU A 64 11.33 -6.20 18.91
CA LEU A 64 10.02 -6.75 19.29
C LEU A 64 9.06 -5.71 19.87
N ASP A 65 9.52 -4.49 20.12
CA ASP A 65 8.72 -3.43 20.72
C ASP A 65 7.85 -2.67 19.68
N PHE A 66 6.75 -3.28 19.27
CA PHE A 66 5.81 -2.66 18.32
C PHE A 66 4.95 -1.55 18.92
N GLN A 67 5.02 -1.30 20.24
CA GLN A 67 4.14 -0.34 20.91
C GLN A 67 4.57 1.10 20.67
N ASN A 68 5.87 1.34 20.59
CA ASN A 68 6.44 2.67 20.41
C ASN A 68 6.48 3.15 18.95
N GLY A 69 5.68 2.54 18.05
CA GLY A 69 5.70 2.84 16.63
C GLY A 69 7.02 2.44 15.97
N GLY A 70 7.50 3.18 14.98
CA GLY A 70 8.78 2.92 14.31
C GLY A 70 8.68 1.88 13.19
N MET A 71 8.20 2.33 12.03
CA MET A 71 8.06 1.54 10.82
C MET A 71 8.67 2.30 9.63
N SER A 72 9.44 1.60 8.82
CA SER A 72 10.01 2.13 7.58
C SER A 72 9.19 1.70 6.38
N PHE A 73 8.75 2.66 5.56
CA PHE A 73 8.11 2.36 4.28
C PHE A 73 9.03 1.54 3.37
N HIS A 74 10.29 1.97 3.21
CA HIS A 74 11.28 1.28 2.38
C HIS A 74 11.56 -0.14 2.87
N GLY A 75 11.71 -0.30 4.19
CA GLY A 75 11.85 -1.61 4.81
C GLY A 75 10.66 -2.53 4.53
N GLY A 76 9.44 -2.01 4.68
CA GLY A 76 8.21 -2.75 4.41
C GLY A 76 8.11 -3.17 2.94
N PHE A 77 8.42 -2.27 2.01
CA PHE A 77 8.44 -2.55 0.58
C PHE A 77 9.43 -3.68 0.22
N LEU A 78 10.69 -3.58 0.69
CA LEU A 78 11.69 -4.62 0.47
C LEU A 78 11.29 -5.95 1.13
N GLY A 79 10.69 -5.90 2.32
CA GLY A 79 10.17 -7.07 3.01
C GLY A 79 9.05 -7.78 2.24
N VAL A 80 8.13 -7.02 1.63
CA VAL A 80 7.08 -7.58 0.75
C VAL A 80 7.69 -8.20 -0.52
N LEU A 81 8.68 -7.55 -1.15
CA LEU A 81 9.37 -8.13 -2.31
C LEU A 81 10.05 -9.47 -1.97
N LEU A 82 10.73 -9.54 -0.82
CA LEU A 82 11.33 -10.78 -0.33
C LEU A 82 10.26 -11.84 -0.05
N ALA A 83 9.18 -11.47 0.62
CA ALA A 83 8.06 -12.37 0.90
C ALA A 83 7.43 -12.92 -0.38
N MET A 84 7.29 -12.09 -1.42
CA MET A 84 6.83 -12.52 -2.74
C MET A 84 7.79 -13.51 -3.39
N ILE A 85 9.11 -13.30 -3.32
CA ILE A 85 10.10 -14.25 -3.84
C ILE A 85 9.94 -15.62 -3.15
N LEU A 86 9.81 -15.63 -1.82
CA LEU A 86 9.61 -16.86 -1.05
C LEU A 86 8.29 -17.55 -1.38
N PHE A 87 7.21 -16.79 -1.46
CA PHE A 87 5.90 -17.29 -1.87
C PHE A 87 5.94 -17.91 -3.26
N ASN A 88 6.51 -17.21 -4.25
CA ASN A 88 6.59 -17.65 -5.64
C ASN A 88 7.34 -18.96 -5.81
N ARG A 89 8.42 -19.17 -5.04
CA ARG A 89 9.17 -20.44 -5.00
C ARG A 89 8.30 -21.58 -4.49
N LYS A 90 7.51 -21.36 -3.44
CA LYS A 90 6.60 -22.36 -2.85
C LYS A 90 5.42 -22.66 -3.78
N SER A 91 4.82 -21.63 -4.37
CA SER A 91 3.60 -21.72 -5.18
C SER A 91 3.84 -22.02 -6.66
N LYS A 92 5.12 -22.09 -7.09
CA LYS A 92 5.56 -22.26 -8.48
C LYS A 92 4.95 -21.21 -9.42
N LYS A 93 4.84 -19.97 -8.93
CA LYS A 93 4.38 -18.81 -9.72
C LYS A 93 5.55 -17.95 -10.13
N SER A 94 5.47 -17.32 -11.30
CA SER A 94 6.41 -16.28 -11.69
C SER A 94 6.13 -14.98 -10.94
N PHE A 95 7.14 -14.10 -10.84
CA PHE A 95 6.99 -12.79 -10.23
C PHE A 95 5.81 -12.00 -10.82
N PHE A 96 5.73 -11.96 -12.15
CA PHE A 96 4.70 -11.21 -12.85
C PHE A 96 3.31 -11.83 -12.76
N GLN A 97 3.19 -13.16 -12.61
CA GLN A 97 1.90 -13.79 -12.35
C GLN A 97 1.33 -13.30 -11.00
N THR A 98 2.19 -13.23 -9.99
CA THR A 98 1.80 -12.77 -8.66
C THR A 98 1.52 -11.27 -8.65
N THR A 99 2.35 -10.43 -9.30
CA THR A 99 2.07 -8.98 -9.37
C THR A 99 0.79 -8.67 -10.14
N ASP A 100 0.53 -9.34 -11.27
CA ASP A 100 -0.72 -9.13 -12.02
C ASP A 100 -1.96 -9.56 -11.23
N PHE A 101 -1.82 -10.61 -10.40
CA PHE A 101 -2.90 -11.05 -9.54
C PHE A 101 -3.21 -10.02 -8.43
N ILE A 102 -2.18 -9.49 -7.76
CA ILE A 102 -2.36 -8.56 -6.63
C ILE A 102 -2.57 -7.10 -7.06
N ALA A 103 -2.12 -6.69 -8.24
CA ALA A 103 -2.18 -5.30 -8.70
C ALA A 103 -3.58 -4.65 -8.56
N PRO A 104 -4.70 -5.34 -8.90
CA PRO A 104 -6.04 -4.79 -8.68
C PRO A 104 -6.43 -4.64 -7.21
N LEU A 105 -5.75 -5.30 -6.29
CA LEU A 105 -6.05 -5.28 -4.84
C LEU A 105 -5.25 -4.20 -4.10
N VAL A 106 -4.06 -3.85 -4.60
CA VAL A 106 -3.17 -2.84 -3.99
C VAL A 106 -3.87 -1.49 -3.76
N PRO A 107 -4.68 -0.95 -4.69
CA PRO A 107 -5.38 0.32 -4.49
C PRO A 107 -6.31 0.36 -3.28
N LEU A 108 -6.82 -0.78 -2.81
CA LEU A 108 -7.61 -0.83 -1.58
C LEU A 108 -6.74 -0.45 -0.37
N GLY A 109 -5.52 -0.97 -0.31
CA GLY A 109 -4.53 -0.59 0.70
C GLY A 109 -4.21 0.90 0.64
N LEU A 110 -4.05 1.45 -0.56
CA LEU A 110 -3.81 2.88 -0.77
C LEU A 110 -5.01 3.71 -0.28
N ALA A 111 -6.23 3.40 -0.70
CA ALA A 111 -7.45 4.12 -0.31
C ALA A 111 -7.57 4.23 1.23
N PHE A 112 -7.50 3.09 1.92
CA PHE A 112 -7.62 3.05 3.38
C PHE A 112 -6.43 3.68 4.09
N GLY A 113 -5.22 3.57 3.54
CA GLY A 113 -4.05 4.25 4.07
C GLY A 113 -4.22 5.77 4.04
N ARG A 114 -4.69 6.31 2.91
CA ARG A 114 -4.93 7.76 2.74
C ARG A 114 -6.09 8.28 3.58
N ILE A 115 -7.17 7.51 3.70
CA ILE A 115 -8.24 7.82 4.66
C ILE A 115 -7.69 7.83 6.09
N GLY A 116 -6.80 6.90 6.43
CA GLY A 116 -6.06 6.91 7.70
C GLY A 116 -5.26 8.20 7.90
N ASN A 117 -4.52 8.65 6.89
CA ASN A 117 -3.77 9.90 6.96
C ASN A 117 -4.68 11.11 7.20
N TYR A 118 -5.86 11.15 6.55
CA TYR A 118 -6.85 12.20 6.77
C TYR A 118 -7.37 12.21 8.22
N ILE A 119 -7.73 11.03 8.75
CA ILE A 119 -8.20 10.88 10.15
C ILE A 119 -7.10 11.27 11.15
N ASN A 120 -5.86 10.91 10.86
CA ASN A 120 -4.68 11.24 11.67
C ASN A 120 -4.22 12.71 11.52
N ALA A 121 -4.88 13.49 10.66
CA ALA A 121 -4.50 14.86 10.33
C ALA A 121 -3.04 15.02 9.88
N GLU A 122 -2.55 14.12 9.03
CA GLU A 122 -1.19 14.13 8.49
C GLU A 122 -1.18 14.15 6.96
N LEU A 123 -0.09 14.66 6.35
CA LEU A 123 0.12 14.74 4.89
C LEU A 123 -0.84 15.66 4.12
N TRP A 124 -1.16 16.81 4.72
CA TRP A 124 -1.91 17.88 4.05
C TRP A 124 -1.17 18.46 2.85
N GLY A 125 -1.92 19.03 1.91
CA GLY A 125 -1.36 19.78 0.79
C GLY A 125 -0.95 21.20 1.14
N LYS A 126 -0.65 21.96 0.09
CA LYS A 126 -0.27 23.37 0.20
C LYS A 126 -1.44 24.22 0.69
N VAL A 127 -1.11 25.40 1.22
CA VAL A 127 -2.09 26.42 1.61
C VAL A 127 -2.92 26.83 0.39
N THR A 128 -4.22 27.00 0.58
CA THR A 128 -5.13 27.35 -0.49
C THR A 128 -6.25 28.26 -0.02
N THR A 129 -6.71 29.12 -0.93
CA THR A 129 -7.92 29.93 -0.78
C THR A 129 -9.13 29.30 -1.49
N ASN A 130 -8.94 28.13 -2.10
CA ASN A 130 -9.99 27.43 -2.82
C ASN A 130 -11.04 26.84 -1.86
N ALA A 131 -12.31 26.79 -2.28
CA ALA A 131 -13.42 26.22 -1.54
C ALA A 131 -13.23 24.76 -1.09
N TRP A 132 -12.35 24.00 -1.75
CA TRP A 132 -11.99 22.63 -1.35
C TRP A 132 -11.01 22.53 -0.19
N GLY A 133 -10.46 23.66 0.29
CA GLY A 133 -9.51 23.68 1.38
C GLY A 133 -10.15 23.40 2.74
N VAL A 134 -9.47 22.59 3.56
CA VAL A 134 -9.86 22.25 4.94
C VAL A 134 -8.91 22.94 5.91
N TYR A 135 -9.43 23.43 7.04
CA TYR A 135 -8.61 24.05 8.08
C TYR A 135 -7.83 22.98 8.84
N ALA A 136 -6.50 22.98 8.71
CA ALA A 136 -5.64 21.93 9.23
C ALA A 136 -4.22 22.43 9.59
N PRO A 137 -3.55 21.80 10.57
CA PRO A 137 -2.18 22.14 10.93
C PRO A 137 -1.18 21.53 9.93
N ASP A 138 -0.03 22.18 9.74
CA ASP A 138 1.14 21.51 9.16
C ASP A 138 1.96 20.77 10.24
N GLN A 139 3.11 20.20 9.84
CA GLN A 139 4.00 19.46 10.76
C GLN A 139 4.57 20.32 11.89
N SER A 140 4.57 21.66 11.74
CA SER A 140 4.99 22.60 12.78
C SER A 140 3.85 23.03 13.72
N GLY A 141 2.62 22.59 13.43
CA GLY A 141 1.41 22.98 14.17
C GLY A 141 0.78 24.27 13.67
N MET A 142 1.25 24.86 12.56
CA MET A 142 0.65 26.07 11.99
C MET A 142 -0.62 25.75 11.21
N TRP A 143 -1.73 26.29 11.70
CA TRP A 143 -3.05 26.12 11.10
C TRP A 143 -3.25 27.04 9.90
N ALA A 144 -3.73 26.46 8.81
CA ALA A 144 -4.14 27.19 7.62
C ALA A 144 -5.20 26.40 6.86
N GLN A 145 -5.85 27.04 5.89
CA GLN A 145 -6.68 26.34 4.92
C GLN A 145 -5.78 25.61 3.90
N ARG A 146 -5.88 24.29 3.82
CA ARG A 146 -5.00 23.42 3.04
C ARG A 146 -5.79 22.44 2.19
N TYR A 147 -5.23 22.01 1.06
CA TYR A 147 -5.86 20.95 0.28
C TYR A 147 -5.88 19.63 1.08
N PRO A 148 -7.03 18.93 1.16
CA PRO A 148 -7.11 17.58 1.71
C PRO A 148 -6.58 16.55 0.69
N THR A 149 -5.29 16.65 0.33
CA THR A 149 -4.62 15.77 -0.66
C THR A 149 -4.85 14.30 -0.40
N GLN A 150 -4.94 13.90 0.87
CA GLN A 150 -5.22 12.53 1.28
C GLN A 150 -6.56 12.01 0.71
N LEU A 151 -7.59 12.85 0.65
CA LEU A 151 -8.88 12.44 0.06
C LEU A 151 -8.80 12.33 -1.47
N PHE A 152 -8.04 13.22 -2.12
CA PHE A 152 -7.76 13.12 -3.55
C PHE A 152 -6.94 11.87 -3.88
N GLU A 153 -5.93 11.53 -3.06
CA GLU A 153 -5.13 10.30 -3.15
C GLU A 153 -6.02 9.07 -2.91
N ALA A 154 -6.88 9.07 -1.90
CA ALA A 154 -7.81 7.98 -1.62
C ALA A 154 -8.78 7.74 -2.79
N LEU A 155 -9.23 8.81 -3.44
CA LEU A 155 -10.11 8.73 -4.60
C LEU A 155 -9.37 8.22 -5.84
N LEU A 156 -8.26 8.87 -6.23
CA LEU A 156 -7.57 8.57 -7.48
C LEU A 156 -6.68 7.31 -7.38
N GLU A 157 -5.70 7.31 -6.46
CA GLU A 157 -4.79 6.18 -6.24
C GLU A 157 -5.51 4.96 -5.62
N GLY A 158 -6.65 5.20 -4.98
CA GLY A 158 -7.47 4.17 -4.34
C GLY A 158 -8.65 3.71 -5.19
N VAL A 159 -9.78 4.42 -5.11
CA VAL A 159 -11.06 3.98 -5.69
C VAL A 159 -11.02 3.91 -7.22
N VAL A 160 -10.56 4.97 -7.89
CA VAL A 160 -10.52 5.04 -9.36
C VAL A 160 -9.53 4.00 -9.90
N LEU A 161 -8.32 3.93 -9.33
CA LEU A 161 -7.33 2.94 -9.73
C LEU A 161 -7.82 1.50 -9.50
N PHE A 162 -8.49 1.23 -8.37
CA PHE A 162 -9.15 -0.05 -8.10
C PHE A 162 -10.13 -0.42 -9.22
N LEU A 163 -11.04 0.49 -9.57
CA LEU A 163 -12.05 0.24 -10.60
C LEU A 163 -11.41 -0.03 -11.97
N ILE A 164 -10.41 0.78 -12.36
CA ILE A 164 -9.67 0.58 -13.62
C ILE A 164 -9.07 -0.82 -13.66
N LEU A 165 -8.32 -1.21 -12.63
CA LEU A 165 -7.59 -2.49 -12.62
C LEU A 165 -8.54 -3.68 -12.44
N TRP A 166 -9.57 -3.54 -11.61
CA TRP A 166 -10.56 -4.58 -11.37
C TRP A 166 -11.31 -4.90 -12.66
N LEU A 167 -11.83 -3.89 -13.36
CA LEU A 167 -12.51 -4.07 -14.64
C LEU A 167 -11.56 -4.56 -15.74
N PHE A 168 -10.34 -4.02 -15.80
CA PHE A 168 -9.35 -4.43 -16.79
C PHE A 168 -8.96 -5.91 -16.68
N SER A 169 -8.80 -6.39 -15.44
CA SER A 169 -8.31 -7.74 -15.12
C SER A 169 -9.39 -8.83 -15.06
N GLN A 170 -10.66 -8.50 -15.34
CA GLN A 170 -11.74 -9.47 -15.52
C GLN A 170 -11.62 -10.27 -16.83
N LYS A 171 -10.88 -9.75 -17.82
CA LYS A 171 -10.60 -10.44 -19.08
C LYS A 171 -9.24 -11.13 -19.01
N ASN A 172 -9.03 -12.13 -19.87
CA ASN A 172 -7.70 -12.71 -20.06
C ASN A 172 -6.77 -11.65 -20.66
N ARG A 173 -5.77 -11.23 -19.88
CA ARG A 173 -4.77 -10.24 -20.30
C ARG A 173 -3.41 -10.90 -20.47
N PRO A 174 -2.55 -10.39 -21.38
CA PRO A 174 -1.17 -10.80 -21.43
C PRO A 174 -0.48 -10.57 -20.09
N LEU A 175 0.48 -11.44 -19.76
CA LEU A 175 1.33 -11.28 -18.57
C LEU A 175 1.97 -9.88 -18.56
N MET A 176 2.10 -9.30 -17.38
CA MET A 176 2.58 -7.95 -17.07
C MET A 176 1.59 -6.82 -17.38
N ALA A 177 0.53 -7.05 -18.18
CA ALA A 177 -0.36 -5.98 -18.61
C ALA A 177 -1.06 -5.27 -17.44
N THR A 178 -1.52 -6.03 -16.44
CA THR A 178 -2.23 -5.47 -15.27
C THR A 178 -1.26 -4.71 -14.36
N SER A 179 -0.07 -5.27 -14.12
CA SER A 179 0.99 -4.62 -13.34
C SER A 179 1.48 -3.32 -14.01
N SER A 180 1.69 -3.33 -15.33
CA SER A 180 2.07 -2.13 -16.08
C SER A 180 0.99 -1.06 -16.01
N LEU A 181 -0.28 -1.45 -16.13
CA LEU A 181 -1.40 -0.51 -16.01
C LEU A 181 -1.45 0.14 -14.62
N PHE A 182 -1.19 -0.64 -13.55
CA PHE A 182 -1.05 -0.11 -12.20
C PHE A 182 0.07 0.94 -12.13
N LEU A 183 1.27 0.64 -12.63
CA LEU A 183 2.41 1.57 -12.58
C LEU A 183 2.14 2.87 -13.35
N ILE A 184 1.53 2.78 -14.53
CA ILE A 184 1.20 3.94 -15.37
C ILE A 184 0.19 4.84 -14.65
N PHE A 185 -0.95 4.29 -14.22
CA PHE A 185 -2.01 5.10 -13.62
C PHE A 185 -1.64 5.59 -12.22
N TYR A 186 -0.99 4.77 -11.40
CA TYR A 186 -0.48 5.21 -10.10
C TYR A 186 0.50 6.37 -10.26
N GLY A 187 1.48 6.24 -11.16
CA GLY A 187 2.45 7.31 -11.43
C GLY A 187 1.79 8.59 -11.97
N PHE A 188 0.81 8.44 -12.86
CA PHE A 188 0.05 9.57 -13.42
C PHE A 188 -0.80 10.29 -12.36
N PHE A 189 -1.57 9.56 -11.55
CA PHE A 189 -2.37 10.15 -10.47
C PHE A 189 -1.48 10.82 -9.43
N ARG A 190 -0.38 10.17 -9.07
CA ARG A 190 0.63 10.72 -8.16
C ARG A 190 1.18 12.04 -8.67
N PHE A 191 1.57 12.08 -9.95
CA PHE A 191 2.08 13.28 -10.59
C PHE A 191 1.09 14.44 -10.55
N ILE A 192 -0.19 14.19 -10.85
CA ILE A 192 -1.24 15.22 -10.81
C ILE A 192 -1.45 15.76 -9.38
N ILE A 193 -1.52 14.87 -8.39
CA ILE A 193 -1.78 15.27 -7.00
C ILE A 193 -0.60 16.08 -6.44
N GLU A 194 0.63 15.82 -6.89
CA GLU A 194 1.79 16.54 -6.39
C GLU A 194 1.70 18.06 -6.65
N PHE A 195 1.01 18.51 -7.72
CA PHE A 195 0.78 19.94 -8.01
C PHE A 195 -0.06 20.67 -6.94
N ILE A 196 -0.85 19.96 -6.14
CA ILE A 196 -1.62 20.54 -5.03
C ILE A 196 -1.05 20.15 -3.66
N ARG A 197 -0.01 19.30 -3.65
CA ARG A 197 0.67 18.86 -2.44
C ARG A 197 1.88 19.73 -2.10
N VAL A 198 2.68 20.07 -3.11
CA VAL A 198 3.88 20.92 -3.03
C VAL A 198 3.56 22.36 -3.41
#